data_AF-A0A536GN76-F1
#
_entry.id   AF-A0A536GN76-F1
#
_cell.length_a   1.000
_cell.length_b   1.000
_cell.length_c   1.000
_cell.angle_alpha   90.00
_cell.angle_beta   90.00
_cell.angle_gamma   90.00
#
_symmetry.space_group_name_H-M   'P 1'
#
loop_
_entity.id
_entity.type
_entity.pdbx_description
1 polymer ?
#
loop_
_entity_poly.entity_id
_entity_poly.type
_entity_poly.pdbx_seq_one_letter_code
_entity_poly.pdbx_strand_id
1 'polypeptide(L)'
;MGNVVLAFAYVFGAAMVATGLYLIGRKQFPWWLKQGWLWPLTNVTPRVAVLQGWAGIGFGISVMAMGAGALIQGVYGGLLVTVGIAAYVAGLLLYGYSTYVSRRATS
;
A
#
# COMPACT_ATOMS: atom_id res chain seq x y z
N MET A 1 26.08 -2.52 -2.98
CA MET A 1 24.81 -2.18 -3.68
C MET A 1 23.57 -2.62 -2.92
N GLY A 2 23.56 -3.75 -2.21
CA GLY A 2 22.40 -4.23 -1.43
C GLY A 2 21.85 -3.27 -0.36
N ASN A 3 22.71 -2.64 0.46
CA ASN A 3 22.25 -1.76 1.54
C ASN A 3 21.55 -0.47 1.07
N VAL A 4 21.95 0.07 -0.09
CA VAL A 4 21.34 1.28 -0.64
C VAL A 4 19.94 0.98 -1.14
N VAL A 5 19.77 -0.13 -1.88
CA VAL A 5 18.45 -0.61 -2.35
C VAL A 5 17.52 -0.88 -1.18
N LEU A 6 18.06 -1.44 -0.10
CA LEU A 6 17.30 -1.71 1.12
C LEU A 6 16.86 -0.41 1.81
N ALA A 7 17.77 0.56 1.96
CA ALA A 7 17.44 1.87 2.52
C ALA A 7 16.34 2.57 1.69
N PHE A 8 16.42 2.53 0.37
CA PHE A 8 15.36 3.04 -0.51
C PHE A 8 14.05 2.29 -0.32
N ALA A 9 14.08 0.96 -0.21
CA ALA A 9 12.88 0.16 0.02
C ALA A 9 12.19 0.50 1.36
N TYR A 10 12.96 0.73 2.43
CA TYR A 10 12.43 1.15 3.71
C TYR A 10 11.88 2.57 3.69
N VAL A 11 12.60 3.53 3.10
CA VAL A 11 12.12 4.91 2.96
C VAL A 11 10.86 4.96 2.11
N PHE A 12 10.83 4.22 1.00
CA PHE A 12 9.66 4.12 0.12
C PHE A 12 8.48 3.43 0.81
N GLY A 13 8.72 2.31 1.50
CA GLY A 13 7.71 1.63 2.30
C GLY A 13 7.14 2.53 3.40
N ALA A 14 8.00 3.32 4.08
CA ALA A 14 7.58 4.23 5.13
C ALA A 14 6.76 5.38 4.58
N ALA A 15 7.17 5.93 3.42
CA ALA A 15 6.40 6.92 2.70
C ALA A 15 5.03 6.39 2.28
N MET A 16 4.93 5.13 1.82
CA MET A 16 3.67 4.48 1.50
C MET A 16 2.76 4.30 2.72
N VAL A 17 3.30 3.86 3.85
CA VAL A 17 2.54 3.72 5.10
C VAL A 17 2.06 5.09 5.59
N ALA A 18 2.94 6.10 5.61
CA ALA A 18 2.60 7.46 6.02
C ALA A 18 1.52 8.07 5.11
N THR A 19 1.63 7.86 3.80
CA THR A 19 0.61 8.29 2.83
C THR A 19 -0.71 7.56 3.07
N GLY A 20 -0.66 6.26 3.36
CA GLY A 20 -1.85 5.47 3.68
C GLY A 20 -2.56 5.94 4.95
N LEU A 21 -1.80 6.20 6.02
CA LEU A 21 -2.32 6.78 7.27
C LEU A 21 -2.90 8.17 7.05
N TYR A 22 -2.25 9.00 6.24
CA TYR A 22 -2.74 10.32 5.88
C TYR A 22 -4.10 10.25 5.16
N LEU A 23 -4.27 9.31 4.22
CA LEU A 23 -5.52 9.08 3.51
C LEU A 23 -6.64 8.57 4.44
N ILE A 24 -6.32 7.68 5.38
CA ILE A 24 -7.29 7.20 6.39
C ILE A 24 -7.75 8.36 7.29
N GLY A 25 -6.82 9.19 7.75
CA GLY A 25 -7.11 10.31 8.65
C GLY A 25 -7.88 11.44 7.98
N ARG A 26 -7.48 11.84 6.76
CA ARG A 26 -8.13 12.92 6.01
C ARG A 26 -9.44 12.51 5.36
N LYS A 27 -9.66 11.21 5.12
CA LYS A 27 -10.82 10.65 4.39
C LYS A 27 -11.06 11.33 3.03
N GLN A 28 -10.04 11.99 2.48
CA GLN A 28 -10.09 12.79 1.26
C GLN A 28 -8.79 12.59 0.51
N PHE A 29 -8.90 12.47 -0.82
CA PHE A 29 -7.73 12.39 -1.68
C PHE A 29 -7.18 13.77 -2.00
N PRO A 30 -5.85 13.98 -1.88
CA PRO A 30 -5.18 15.16 -2.39
C PRO A 30 -5.44 15.32 -3.89
N TRP A 31 -5.63 16.57 -4.35
CA TRP A 31 -5.91 16.85 -5.77
C TRP A 31 -4.77 16.40 -6.70
N TRP A 32 -3.52 16.47 -6.25
CA TRP A 32 -2.34 15.95 -6.96
C TRP A 32 -2.40 14.43 -7.19
N LEU A 33 -2.96 13.67 -6.24
CA LEU A 33 -3.16 12.21 -6.36
C LEU A 33 -4.32 11.87 -7.31
N LYS A 34 -5.33 12.74 -7.40
CA LYS A 34 -6.43 12.61 -8.37
C LYS A 34 -5.97 12.73 -9.81
N GLN A 35 -4.98 13.56 -10.08
CA GLN A 35 -4.55 13.87 -11.44
C GLN A 35 -3.67 12.78 -12.09
N GLY A 36 -2.87 12.05 -11.30
CA GLY A 36 -1.84 11.15 -11.84
C GLY A 36 -2.03 9.65 -11.54
N TRP A 37 -2.51 9.28 -10.35
CA TRP A 37 -2.47 7.88 -9.88
C TRP A 37 -3.84 7.18 -9.89
N LEU A 38 -4.93 7.93 -10.06
CA LEU A 38 -6.31 7.43 -9.99
C LEU A 38 -6.87 6.99 -11.35
N TRP A 39 -6.04 6.58 -12.31
CA TRP A 39 -6.50 6.22 -13.66
C TRP A 39 -7.57 5.09 -13.76
N PRO A 40 -7.87 4.29 -12.71
CA PRO A 40 -9.07 3.43 -12.69
C PRO A 40 -10.23 3.91 -11.77
N LEU A 41 -10.08 5.01 -11.03
CA LEU A 41 -11.00 5.47 -9.99
C LEU A 41 -11.85 6.67 -10.47
N THR A 42 -13.08 6.40 -10.88
CA THR A 42 -14.05 7.39 -11.37
C THR A 42 -14.72 8.23 -10.27
N ASN A 43 -14.88 7.69 -9.07
CA ASN A 43 -15.65 8.32 -7.99
C ASN A 43 -14.92 8.19 -6.65
N VAL A 44 -14.34 9.30 -6.21
CA VAL A 44 -13.41 9.35 -5.09
C VAL A 44 -14.18 9.64 -3.79
N THR A 45 -14.92 8.65 -3.31
CA THR A 45 -15.70 8.74 -2.06
C THR A 45 -14.79 8.58 -0.81
N PRO A 46 -15.21 9.09 0.37
CA PRO A 46 -14.43 8.94 1.60
C PRO A 46 -14.10 7.48 1.96
N ARG A 47 -15.01 6.56 1.61
CA ARG A 47 -14.84 5.12 1.82
C ARG A 47 -13.74 4.54 0.94
N VAL A 48 -13.66 4.97 -0.32
CA VAL A 48 -12.61 4.59 -1.27
C VAL A 48 -11.25 5.15 -0.83
N ALA A 49 -11.21 6.36 -0.25
CA ALA A 49 -10.00 6.94 0.33
C ALA A 49 -9.43 6.12 1.50
N VAL A 50 -10.30 5.67 2.41
CA VAL A 50 -9.87 4.80 3.52
C VAL A 50 -9.38 3.44 3.00
N LEU A 51 -10.08 2.84 2.03
CA LEU A 51 -9.67 1.56 1.42
C LEU A 51 -8.31 1.64 0.73
N GLN A 52 -8.07 2.71 -0.03
CA GLN A 52 -6.79 2.98 -0.67
C GLN A 52 -5.68 3.30 0.34
N GLY A 53 -6.01 3.96 1.43
CA GLY A 53 -5.10 4.17 2.54
C GLY A 53 -4.64 2.84 3.16
N TRP A 54 -5.57 1.92 3.42
CA TRP A 54 -5.23 0.56 3.88
C TRP A 54 -4.44 -0.25 2.85
N ALA A 55 -4.76 -0.11 1.56
CA ALA A 55 -3.99 -0.75 0.50
C ALA A 55 -2.53 -0.25 0.48
N GLY A 56 -2.33 1.06 0.59
CA GLY A 56 -0.99 1.68 0.68
C GLY A 56 -0.20 1.21 1.90
N ILE A 57 -0.85 1.07 3.05
CA ILE A 57 -0.22 0.48 4.25
C ILE A 57 0.19 -0.98 3.99
N GLY A 58 -0.68 -1.79 3.40
CA GLY A 58 -0.38 -3.18 3.06
C GLY A 58 0.83 -3.32 2.12
N PHE A 59 0.89 -2.49 1.07
CA PHE A 59 2.04 -2.46 0.17
C PHE A 59 3.33 -1.99 0.86
N GLY A 60 3.25 -0.94 1.70
CA GLY A 60 4.41 -0.47 2.45
C GLY A 60 4.95 -1.52 3.42
N ILE A 61 4.08 -2.21 4.15
CA ILE A 61 4.45 -3.33 5.04
C ILE A 61 5.07 -4.47 4.23
N SER A 62 4.51 -4.81 3.07
CA SER A 62 5.06 -5.85 2.20
C SER A 62 6.50 -5.55 1.79
N VAL A 63 6.77 -4.32 1.33
CA VAL A 63 8.11 -3.93 0.87
C VAL A 63 9.11 -3.97 2.03
N MET A 64 8.73 -3.47 3.20
CA MET A 64 9.59 -3.53 4.39
C MET A 64 9.85 -4.97 4.85
N ALA A 65 8.82 -5.81 4.91
CA ALA A 65 8.93 -7.20 5.36
C ALA A 65 9.79 -8.05 4.42
N MET A 66 9.66 -7.86 3.10
CA MET A 66 10.53 -8.48 2.09
C MET A 66 11.98 -8.01 2.23
N GLY A 67 12.20 -6.70 2.44
CA GLY A 67 13.53 -6.15 2.69
C GLY A 67 14.17 -6.69 3.97
N ALA A 68 13.40 -6.80 5.06
CA ALA A 68 13.85 -7.41 6.31
C ALA A 68 14.16 -8.91 6.16
N GLY A 69 13.27 -9.65 5.49
CA GLY A 69 13.42 -11.09 5.26
C GLY A 69 14.64 -11.43 4.40
N ALA A 70 15.06 -10.53 3.51
CA ALA A 70 16.28 -10.70 2.73
C ALA A 70 17.58 -10.57 3.56
N LEU A 71 17.53 -9.91 4.73
CA LEU A 71 18.67 -9.75 5.63
C LEU A 71 18.77 -10.83 6.70
N ILE A 72 17.63 -11.38 7.12
CA ILE A 72 17.54 -12.32 8.23
C ILE A 72 17.52 -13.73 7.67
N GLN A 73 18.50 -14.56 8.01
CA GLN A 73 18.55 -15.96 7.60
C GLN A 73 17.72 -16.86 8.54
N GLY A 74 17.29 -18.01 8.02
CA GLY A 74 16.56 -19.02 8.78
C GLY A 74 15.06 -18.73 8.92
N VAL A 75 14.45 -19.28 9.96
CA VAL A 75 12.99 -19.29 10.17
C VAL A 75 12.40 -17.88 10.21
N TYR A 76 13.08 -16.94 10.87
CA TYR A 76 12.62 -15.55 10.99
C TYR A 76 12.59 -14.82 9.64
N GLY A 77 13.55 -15.08 8.76
CA GLY A 77 13.54 -14.57 7.38
C GLY A 77 12.35 -15.10 6.59
N GLY A 78 12.11 -16.41 6.67
CA GLY A 78 10.96 -17.05 6.03
C GLY A 78 9.62 -16.49 6.50
N LEU A 79 9.44 -16.29 7.81
CA LEU A 79 8.24 -15.68 8.38
C LEU A 79 8.01 -14.25 7.87
N LEU A 80 9.07 -13.43 7.80
CA LEU A 80 8.97 -12.07 7.27
C LEU A 80 8.57 -12.05 5.80
N VAL A 81 9.08 -12.97 4.99
CA VAL A 81 8.65 -13.13 3.59
C VAL A 81 7.17 -13.53 3.53
N THR A 82 6.71 -14.46 4.36
CA THR A 82 5.29 -14.85 4.44
C THR A 82 4.40 -13.66 4.81
N VAL A 83 4.78 -12.87 5.81
CA VAL A 83 4.08 -11.64 6.20
C VAL A 83 4.07 -10.65 5.03
N GLY A 84 5.19 -10.51 4.31
CA GLY A 84 5.28 -9.65 3.15
C GLY A 84 4.28 -10.04 2.06
N ILE A 85 4.22 -11.33 1.71
CA ILE A 85 3.27 -11.87 0.73
C ILE A 85 1.83 -11.63 1.19
N ALA A 86 1.51 -11.92 2.46
CA ALA A 86 0.17 -11.71 3.00
C ALA A 86 -0.25 -10.23 2.95
N ALA A 87 0.65 -9.31 3.30
CA ALA A 87 0.40 -7.87 3.24
C ALA A 87 0.22 -7.37 1.79
N TYR A 88 1.00 -7.91 0.85
CA TYR A 88 0.84 -7.63 -0.58
C TYR A 88 -0.53 -8.07 -1.10
N VAL A 89 -0.94 -9.31 -0.80
CA VAL A 89 -2.24 -9.84 -1.22
C VAL A 89 -3.39 -9.03 -0.60
N ALA A 90 -3.29 -8.69 0.69
CA ALA A 90 -4.28 -7.83 1.33
C ALA A 90 -4.36 -6.45 0.67
N GLY A 91 -3.21 -5.83 0.37
CA GLY A 91 -3.15 -4.56 -0.35
C GLY A 91 -3.75 -4.63 -1.76
N LEU A 92 -3.45 -5.69 -2.51
CA LEU A 92 -3.99 -5.94 -3.84
C LEU A 92 -5.52 -6.12 -3.81
N LEU A 93 -6.04 -6.90 -2.87
CA LEU A 93 -7.47 -7.11 -2.70
C LEU A 93 -8.20 -5.82 -2.32
N LEU A 94 -7.63 -5.02 -1.42
CA LEU A 94 -8.19 -3.72 -1.04
C LEU A 94 -8.19 -2.75 -2.21
N TYR A 95 -7.12 -2.74 -3.01
CA TYR A 95 -7.04 -1.94 -4.23
C TYR A 95 -8.09 -2.36 -5.26
N GLY A 96 -8.20 -3.66 -5.55
CA GLY A 96 -9.22 -4.23 -6.44
C GLY A 96 -10.66 -3.96 -5.96
N TYR A 97 -10.90 -4.08 -4.65
CA TYR A 97 -12.20 -3.76 -4.07
C TYR A 97 -12.52 -2.26 -4.14
N SER A 98 -11.54 -1.39 -3.87
CA SER A 98 -11.73 0.07 -3.95
C SER A 98 -12.08 0.53 -5.37
N THR A 99 -11.46 -0.07 -6.39
CA THR A 99 -11.73 0.22 -7.80
C THR A 99 -13.12 -0.29 -8.20
N TYR A 100 -13.51 -1.47 -7.76
CA TYR A 100 -14.86 -2.00 -7.95
C TYR A 100 -15.95 -1.11 -7.31
N VAL A 101 -15.77 -0.71 -6.05
CA VAL A 101 -16.70 0.17 -5.33
C VAL A 101 -16.79 1.54 -6.00
N SER A 102 -15.64 2.10 -6.44
CA SER A 102 -15.61 3.37 -7.17
C SER A 102 -16.40 3.32 -8.48
N ARG A 103 -16.35 2.20 -9.21
CA ARG A 103 -17.10 2.07 -10.47
C ARG A 103 -18.60 1.95 -10.23
N ARG A 104 -19.00 1.22 -9.19
CA ARG A 104 -20.41 1.02 -8.83
C ARG A 104 -21.11 2.23 -8.24
N ALA A 105 -20.38 3.19 -7.70
CA ALA A 105 -20.95 4.47 -7.26
C ALA A 105 -21.41 5.38 -8.43
N THR A 106 -21.24 4.94 -9.68
CA THR A 106 -21.56 5.69 -10.91
C THR A 106 -22.77 5.10 -11.66
N SER A 107 -23.36 3.98 -11.18
CA SER A 107 -24.63 3.43 -11.67
C SER A 107 -25.75 3.78 -10.71
#